data_AF-A0A3B9J9N8-F1
#
_entry.id   AF-A0A3B9J9N8-F1
#
_cell.length_a   1.000
_cell.length_b   1.000
_cell.length_c   1.000
_cell.angle_alpha   90.00
_cell.angle_beta   90.00
_cell.angle_gamma   90.00
#
_symmetry.space_group_name_H-M   'P 1'
#
loop_
_entity.id
_entity.type
_entity.pdbx_description
1 polymer ?
#
loop_
_entity_poly.entity_id
_entity_poly.type
_entity_poly.pdbx_seq_one_letter_code
_entity_poly.pdbx_strand_id
1 'polypeptide(L)'
;ALSELREGLAQIQTPAFITDCFGDVLFANPSLLVIYNATPEKLLAPHLLTQFNIIRILMAPEFEEQRRMMGETAHAFLRRTVLLYKAMSIRNRTHWYFQVILPELNRMPIFREHWQSPVFHDEDVFINYNTIHLRHPKFGELKFLSGPLQGITPHGELNLYSFQPLDAHTVTVCAQVAQQAGTTPVPLATWPKVRADKSGYATMNASGK
;
A
#
# COMPACT_ATOMS: atom_id res chain seq x y z
N ALA A 1 -7.44 -17.13 -5.06
CA ALA A 1 -6.43 -16.15 -4.59
C ALA A 1 -7.01 -14.74 -4.45
N LEU A 2 -7.07 -13.87 -5.47
CA LEU A 2 -7.52 -12.48 -5.25
C LEU A 2 -8.98 -12.36 -4.75
N SER A 3 -9.92 -13.15 -5.31
CA SER A 3 -11.32 -13.15 -4.82
C SER A 3 -11.40 -13.57 -3.35
N GLU A 4 -10.68 -14.63 -2.99
CA GLU A 4 -10.62 -15.16 -1.63
C GLU A 4 -10.00 -14.16 -0.64
N LEU A 5 -8.90 -13.50 -1.01
CA LEU A 5 -8.32 -12.43 -0.19
C LEU A 5 -9.29 -11.25 -0.04
N ARG A 6 -10.03 -10.88 -1.09
CA ARG A 6 -11.04 -9.82 -1.05
C ARG A 6 -12.22 -10.20 -0.14
N GLU A 7 -12.67 -11.44 -0.20
CA GLU A 7 -13.71 -11.97 0.70
C GLU A 7 -13.24 -11.95 2.15
N GLY A 8 -12.00 -12.39 2.41
CA GLY A 8 -11.37 -12.27 3.73
C GLY A 8 -11.27 -10.82 4.20
N LEU A 9 -10.83 -9.90 3.34
CA LEU A 9 -10.74 -8.47 3.63
C LEU A 9 -12.08 -7.87 4.05
N ALA A 10 -13.19 -8.32 3.46
CA ALA A 10 -14.54 -7.87 3.80
C ALA A 10 -15.01 -8.33 5.20
N GLN A 11 -14.34 -9.31 5.82
CA GLN A 11 -14.62 -9.78 7.17
C GLN A 11 -13.74 -9.12 8.23
N ILE A 12 -12.68 -8.41 7.82
CA ILE A 12 -11.73 -7.78 8.76
C ILE A 12 -12.30 -6.45 9.25
N GLN A 13 -12.46 -6.34 10.57
CA GLN A 13 -13.00 -5.13 11.24
C GLN A 13 -11.92 -4.11 11.65
N THR A 14 -10.64 -4.44 11.46
CA THR A 14 -9.50 -3.54 11.67
C THR A 14 -9.00 -2.97 10.35
N PRO A 15 -8.20 -1.89 10.30
CA PRO A 15 -7.59 -1.44 9.05
C PRO A 15 -6.90 -2.58 8.31
N ALA A 16 -7.17 -2.70 7.02
CA ALA A 16 -6.55 -3.73 6.19
C ALA A 16 -6.57 -3.36 4.70
N PHE A 17 -5.61 -3.92 3.96
CA PHE A 17 -5.52 -3.79 2.52
C PHE A 17 -4.78 -4.94 1.86
N ILE A 18 -4.97 -5.07 0.55
CA ILE A 18 -4.28 -6.04 -0.30
C ILE A 18 -3.35 -5.28 -1.24
N THR A 19 -2.10 -5.73 -1.37
CA THR A 19 -1.18 -5.27 -2.43
C THR A 19 -0.78 -6.38 -3.38
N ASP A 20 -0.29 -5.99 -4.55
CA ASP A 20 0.51 -6.85 -5.40
C ASP A 20 2.01 -6.82 -5.04
N CYS A 21 2.82 -7.49 -5.85
CA CYS A 21 4.27 -7.57 -5.72
C CYS A 21 5.02 -6.28 -6.11
N PHE A 22 4.32 -5.29 -6.68
CA PHE A 22 4.85 -3.96 -7.01
C PHE A 22 4.46 -2.91 -5.94
N GLY A 23 3.74 -3.32 -4.89
CA GLY A 23 3.30 -2.44 -3.81
C GLY A 23 2.07 -1.60 -4.16
N ASP A 24 1.37 -1.90 -5.26
CA ASP A 24 0.09 -1.25 -5.55
C ASP A 24 -1.00 -1.80 -4.66
N VAL A 25 -1.75 -0.91 -4.02
CA VAL A 25 -2.92 -1.28 -3.22
C VAL A 25 -4.07 -1.61 -4.17
N LEU A 26 -4.50 -2.86 -4.18
CA LEU A 26 -5.57 -3.37 -5.03
C LEU A 26 -6.94 -3.13 -4.39
N PHE A 27 -7.03 -3.38 -3.09
CA PHE A 27 -8.25 -3.20 -2.30
C PHE A 27 -7.87 -2.72 -0.90
N ALA A 28 -8.70 -1.85 -0.33
CA ALA A 28 -8.61 -1.43 1.06
C ALA A 28 -9.98 -1.54 1.71
N ASN A 29 -10.05 -1.93 2.98
CA ASN A 29 -11.32 -1.82 3.69
C ASN A 29 -11.57 -0.36 4.12
N PRO A 30 -12.83 0.04 4.36
CA PRO A 30 -13.16 1.42 4.72
C PRO A 30 -12.46 1.90 6.00
N SER A 31 -12.25 1.02 6.97
CA SER A 31 -11.55 1.36 8.22
C SER A 31 -10.14 1.90 8.01
N LEU A 32 -9.39 1.35 7.04
CA LEU A 32 -8.07 1.87 6.69
C LEU A 32 -8.15 3.31 6.20
N LEU A 33 -9.07 3.59 5.26
CA LEU A 33 -9.21 4.91 4.65
C LEU A 33 -9.61 5.96 5.68
N VAL A 34 -10.47 5.60 6.64
CA VAL A 34 -10.89 6.49 7.73
C VAL A 34 -9.74 6.74 8.71
N ILE A 35 -9.06 5.70 9.18
CA ILE A 35 -7.97 5.84 10.19
C ILE A 35 -6.76 6.57 9.60
N TYR A 36 -6.48 6.42 8.31
CA TYR A 36 -5.38 7.14 7.65
C TYR A 36 -5.80 8.47 7.01
N ASN A 37 -7.05 8.92 7.16
CA ASN A 37 -7.56 10.12 6.48
C ASN A 37 -7.23 10.13 4.97
N ALA A 38 -7.35 8.96 4.33
CA ALA A 38 -6.93 8.67 2.96
C ALA A 38 -8.16 8.35 2.09
N THR A 39 -9.01 9.34 1.86
CA THR A 39 -10.22 9.15 1.03
C THR A 39 -9.83 8.74 -0.40
N PRO A 40 -10.67 7.98 -1.12
CA PRO A 40 -10.38 7.58 -2.51
C PRO A 40 -10.00 8.77 -3.40
N GLU A 41 -10.64 9.92 -3.20
CA GLU A 41 -10.38 11.14 -3.96
C GLU A 41 -8.97 11.70 -3.72
N LYS A 42 -8.46 11.61 -2.48
CA LYS A 42 -7.07 11.99 -2.14
C LYS A 42 -6.05 11.04 -2.77
N LEU A 43 -6.43 9.78 -2.96
CA LEU A 43 -5.55 8.78 -3.56
C LEU A 43 -5.45 8.95 -5.08
N LEU A 44 -6.49 9.45 -5.74
CA LEU A 44 -6.51 9.60 -7.20
C LEU A 44 -5.41 10.56 -7.69
N ALA A 45 -4.60 10.05 -8.61
CA ALA A 45 -3.63 10.83 -9.36
C ALA A 45 -3.52 10.25 -10.77
N PRO A 46 -4.49 10.55 -11.67
CA PRO A 46 -4.62 9.86 -12.96
C PRO A 46 -3.39 9.97 -13.88
N HIS A 47 -2.53 10.96 -13.64
CA HIS A 47 -1.30 11.19 -14.37
C HIS A 47 -0.12 10.33 -13.88
N LEU A 48 -0.29 9.60 -12.77
CA LEU A 48 0.73 8.74 -12.15
C LEU A 48 0.34 7.27 -12.28
N LEU A 49 1.30 6.44 -12.69
CA LEU A 49 1.12 4.99 -12.63
C LEU A 49 1.16 4.49 -11.18
N THR A 50 1.84 5.22 -10.29
CA THR A 50 1.97 4.91 -8.86
C THR A 50 0.84 5.48 -8.01
N GLN A 51 -0.28 5.91 -8.60
CA GLN A 51 -1.35 6.60 -7.86
C GLN A 51 -1.85 5.82 -6.62
N PHE A 52 -1.91 4.48 -6.70
CA PHE A 52 -2.30 3.63 -5.57
C PHE A 52 -1.12 2.86 -4.96
N ASN A 53 0.12 3.24 -5.27
CA ASN A 53 1.28 2.58 -4.73
C ASN A 53 1.52 2.96 -3.26
N ILE A 54 1.75 1.98 -2.40
CA ILE A 54 1.93 2.21 -0.96
C ILE A 54 3.12 3.13 -0.66
N ILE A 55 4.17 3.09 -1.48
CA ILE A 55 5.32 3.98 -1.33
C ILE A 55 4.94 5.43 -1.59
N ARG A 56 4.09 5.69 -2.60
CA ARG A 56 3.56 7.04 -2.84
C ARG A 56 2.72 7.49 -1.65
N ILE A 57 1.78 6.67 -1.20
CA ILE A 57 0.90 6.99 -0.06
C ILE A 57 1.72 7.34 1.19
N LEU A 58 2.84 6.65 1.42
CA LEU A 58 3.69 6.90 2.57
C LEU A 58 4.65 8.07 2.39
N MET A 59 5.16 8.35 1.20
CA MET A 59 6.36 9.22 1.02
C MET A 59 6.13 10.42 0.12
N ALA A 60 5.01 10.52 -0.59
CA ALA A 60 4.75 11.64 -1.47
C ALA A 60 4.39 12.92 -0.66
N PRO A 61 4.80 14.12 -1.11
CA PRO A 61 4.55 15.36 -0.38
C PRO A 61 3.08 15.60 -0.03
N GLU A 62 2.15 15.22 -0.90
CA GLU A 62 0.70 15.38 -0.69
C GLU A 62 0.14 14.57 0.50
N PHE A 63 0.89 13.59 1.01
CA PHE A 63 0.51 12.78 2.19
C PHE A 63 1.29 13.16 3.45
N GLU A 64 1.81 14.39 3.54
CA GLU A 64 2.57 14.86 4.70
C GLU A 64 1.74 14.83 5.99
N GLU A 65 0.46 15.17 5.94
CA GLU A 65 -0.44 15.13 7.09
C GLU A 65 -0.51 13.72 7.70
N GLN A 66 -0.64 12.70 6.83
CA GLN A 66 -0.70 11.30 7.24
C GLN A 66 0.61 10.83 7.84
N ARG A 67 1.75 11.23 7.25
CA ARG A 67 3.07 10.96 7.84
C ARG A 67 3.24 11.61 9.20
N ARG A 68 2.76 12.85 9.39
CA ARG A 68 2.87 13.56 10.68
C ARG A 68 2.14 12.83 11.80
N MET A 69 1.09 12.06 11.50
CA MET A 69 0.43 11.21 12.50
C MET A 69 1.40 10.17 13.09
N MET A 70 2.43 9.72 12.37
CA MET A 70 3.41 8.75 12.87
C MET A 70 4.44 9.37 13.85
N GLY A 71 4.47 10.70 13.96
CA GLY A 71 5.36 11.44 14.86
C GLY A 71 6.84 11.07 14.69
N GLU A 72 7.54 10.93 15.81
CA GLU A 72 8.98 10.62 15.86
C GLU A 72 9.33 9.25 15.25
N THR A 73 8.37 8.33 15.16
CA THR A 73 8.59 6.99 14.59
C THR A 73 8.58 6.96 13.06
N ALA A 74 8.15 8.05 12.42
CA ALA A 74 7.97 8.14 10.97
C ALA A 74 9.26 7.78 10.21
N HIS A 75 10.41 8.35 10.59
CA HIS A 75 11.67 8.14 9.87
C HIS A 75 12.10 6.67 9.88
N ALA A 76 12.11 6.02 11.05
CA ALA A 76 12.47 4.62 11.18
C ALA A 76 11.50 3.71 10.41
N PHE A 77 10.20 4.00 10.47
CA PHE A 77 9.18 3.26 9.73
C PHE A 77 9.35 3.37 8.21
N LEU A 78 9.55 4.58 7.68
CA LEU A 78 9.72 4.83 6.25
C LEU A 78 10.99 4.14 5.73
N ARG A 79 12.09 4.26 6.48
CA ARG A 79 13.35 3.58 6.17
C ARG A 79 13.17 2.06 6.07
N ARG A 80 12.54 1.44 7.06
CA ARG A 80 12.25 0.00 7.08
C ARG A 80 11.30 -0.41 5.95
N THR A 81 10.33 0.44 5.62
CA THR A 81 9.40 0.20 4.51
C THR A 81 10.13 0.18 3.17
N VAL A 82 11.07 1.10 2.92
CA VAL A 82 11.87 1.09 1.68
C VAL A 82 12.76 -0.14 1.61
N LEU A 83 13.38 -0.55 2.73
CA LEU A 83 14.16 -1.78 2.81
C LEU A 83 13.32 -3.00 2.43
N LEU A 84 12.15 -3.15 3.05
CA LEU A 84 11.23 -4.24 2.77
C LEU A 84 10.77 -4.21 1.30
N TYR A 85 10.40 -3.05 0.77
CA TYR A 85 10.02 -2.87 -0.62
C TYR A 85 11.16 -3.26 -1.58
N LYS A 86 12.40 -2.87 -1.25
CA LYS A 86 13.59 -3.22 -2.01
C LYS A 86 13.82 -4.73 -2.03
N ALA A 87 13.62 -5.42 -0.92
CA ALA A 87 13.74 -6.87 -0.81
C ALA A 87 12.62 -7.60 -1.58
N MET A 88 11.36 -7.24 -1.35
CA MET A 88 10.20 -7.88 -1.99
C MET A 88 10.18 -7.69 -3.51
N SER A 89 10.66 -6.55 -4.00
CA SER A 89 10.67 -6.25 -5.43
C SER A 89 11.80 -6.92 -6.23
N ILE A 90 12.79 -7.57 -5.59
CA ILE A 90 14.00 -8.12 -6.27
C ILE A 90 13.62 -8.98 -7.49
N ARG A 91 12.68 -9.92 -7.31
CA ARG A 91 12.26 -10.85 -8.36
C ARG A 91 11.55 -10.17 -9.53
N ASN A 92 10.96 -9.01 -9.26
CA ASN A 92 10.10 -8.29 -10.18
C ASN A 92 10.81 -7.09 -10.84
N ARG A 93 12.10 -6.86 -10.56
CA ARG A 93 12.81 -5.68 -11.07
C ARG A 93 12.93 -5.63 -12.58
N THR A 94 12.98 -6.77 -13.25
CA THR A 94 13.04 -6.83 -14.73
C THR A 94 11.67 -6.71 -15.39
N HIS A 95 10.58 -6.74 -14.62
CA HIS A 95 9.23 -6.60 -15.14
C HIS A 95 9.01 -5.17 -15.69
N TRP A 96 8.34 -5.05 -16.84
CA TRP A 96 8.12 -3.77 -17.51
C TRP A 96 7.47 -2.73 -16.60
N TYR A 97 6.49 -3.15 -15.79
CA TYR A 97 5.78 -2.25 -14.89
C TYR A 97 6.72 -1.65 -13.84
N PHE A 98 7.58 -2.49 -13.24
CA PHE A 98 8.56 -2.03 -12.25
C PHE A 98 9.56 -1.03 -12.83
N GLN A 99 10.04 -1.29 -14.05
CA GLN A 99 10.96 -0.40 -14.78
C GLN A 99 10.35 0.99 -15.02
N VAL A 100 9.03 1.09 -15.12
CA VAL A 100 8.33 2.37 -15.30
C VAL A 100 8.03 3.05 -13.97
N ILE A 101 7.55 2.32 -12.96
CA ILE A 101 7.19 2.93 -11.66
C ILE A 101 8.41 3.33 -10.83
N LEU A 102 9.53 2.61 -10.90
CA LEU A 102 10.69 2.90 -10.05
C LEU A 102 11.27 4.32 -10.30
N PRO A 103 11.45 4.78 -11.55
CA PRO A 103 11.83 6.17 -11.82
C PRO A 103 10.82 7.19 -11.27
N GLU A 104 9.52 6.89 -11.34
CA GLU A 104 8.46 7.74 -10.78
C GLU A 104 8.57 7.83 -9.26
N LEU A 105 8.73 6.70 -8.57
CA LEU A 105 8.95 6.68 -7.12
C LEU A 105 10.22 7.42 -6.72
N ASN A 106 11.31 7.27 -7.49
CA ASN A 106 12.58 7.99 -7.26
C ASN A 106 12.47 9.51 -7.43
N ARG A 107 11.37 10.07 -7.97
CA ARG A 107 11.15 11.53 -7.96
C ARG A 107 10.80 12.05 -6.57
N MET A 108 10.28 11.20 -5.68
CA MET A 108 9.98 11.57 -4.30
C MET A 108 11.28 11.65 -3.48
N PRO A 109 11.62 12.80 -2.86
CA PRO A 109 12.88 12.96 -2.14
C PRO A 109 13.09 11.94 -1.02
N ILE A 110 12.08 11.72 -0.19
CA ILE A 110 12.12 10.78 0.95
C ILE A 110 12.40 9.34 0.46
N PHE A 111 11.71 8.91 -0.60
CA PHE A 111 11.94 7.59 -1.17
C PHE A 111 13.35 7.48 -1.76
N ARG A 112 13.80 8.48 -2.53
CA ARG A 112 15.13 8.48 -3.14
C ARG A 112 16.24 8.35 -2.10
N GLU A 113 16.16 9.16 -1.04
CA GLU A 113 17.10 9.15 0.08
C GLU A 113 17.22 7.74 0.67
N HIS A 114 16.08 7.13 1.02
CA HIS A 114 16.04 5.79 1.57
C HIS A 114 16.24 4.66 0.54
N TRP A 115 16.11 4.90 -0.75
CA TRP A 115 16.34 3.86 -1.76
C TRP A 115 17.83 3.72 -2.08
N GLN A 116 18.52 4.87 -2.10
CA GLN A 116 19.93 5.02 -2.47
C GLN A 116 20.90 4.97 -1.29
N SER A 117 20.42 5.06 -0.05
CA SER A 117 21.31 5.06 1.11
C SER A 117 22.20 3.80 1.15
N PRO A 118 23.51 3.95 1.40
CA PRO A 118 24.44 2.82 1.52
C PRO A 118 24.35 2.14 2.89
N VAL A 119 23.67 2.74 3.88
CA VAL A 119 23.57 2.28 5.28
C VAL A 119 22.75 0.97 5.41
N PHE A 120 22.25 0.42 4.31
CA PHE A 120 21.43 -0.79 4.29
C PHE A 120 22.21 -2.10 4.23
N HIS A 121 23.55 -2.05 4.12
CA HIS A 121 24.33 -3.27 3.96
C HIS A 121 24.52 -4.04 5.28
N ASP A 122 24.27 -3.39 6.43
CA ASP A 122 24.51 -3.97 7.77
C ASP A 122 23.22 -4.20 8.58
N GLU A 123 22.04 -3.97 8.00
CA GLU A 123 20.77 -4.23 8.67
C GLU A 123 20.01 -5.40 8.07
N ASP A 124 19.95 -6.49 8.83
CA ASP A 124 19.08 -7.59 8.48
C ASP A 124 17.61 -7.27 8.81
N VAL A 125 16.78 -7.24 7.77
CA VAL A 125 15.31 -7.18 7.94
C VAL A 125 14.77 -8.61 8.03
N PHE A 126 15.02 -9.29 9.16
CA PHE A 126 14.50 -10.65 9.39
C PHE A 126 13.01 -10.70 9.72
N ILE A 127 12.38 -9.54 9.99
CA ILE A 127 11.04 -9.48 10.56
C ILE A 127 10.12 -8.68 9.65
N ASN A 128 9.22 -9.37 8.97
CA ASN A 128 8.21 -8.75 8.10
C ASN A 128 6.94 -8.34 8.88
N TYR A 129 7.13 -7.64 10.00
CA TYR A 129 6.05 -6.91 10.67
C TYR A 129 6.54 -5.52 11.07
N ASN A 130 5.59 -4.61 11.27
CA ASN A 130 5.82 -3.27 11.77
C ASN A 130 4.87 -2.98 12.94
N THR A 131 5.41 -2.35 13.98
CA THR A 131 4.61 -1.66 14.98
C THR A 131 4.41 -0.23 14.52
N ILE A 132 3.17 0.24 14.54
CA ILE A 132 2.77 1.54 14.01
C ILE A 132 2.06 2.30 15.12
N HIS A 133 2.59 3.46 15.48
CA HIS A 133 2.00 4.37 16.45
C HIS A 133 1.51 5.61 15.71
N LEU A 134 0.22 5.93 15.84
CA LEU A 134 -0.41 7.08 15.20
C LEU A 134 -0.98 8.03 16.26
N ARG A 135 -0.73 9.33 16.09
CA ARG A 135 -1.41 10.41 16.80
C ARG A 135 -2.53 10.94 15.91
N HIS A 136 -3.70 10.31 15.96
CA HIS A 136 -4.81 10.67 15.09
C HIS A 136 -5.57 11.88 15.65
N PRO A 137 -5.84 12.94 14.85
CA PRO A 137 -6.45 14.18 15.35
C PRO A 137 -7.85 13.97 15.95
N LYS A 138 -8.59 12.97 15.46
CA LYS A 138 -9.95 12.64 15.94
C LYS A 138 -9.99 11.51 16.98
N PHE A 139 -9.04 10.58 16.94
CA PHE A 139 -9.12 9.32 17.69
C PHE A 139 -8.05 9.18 18.78
N GLY A 140 -7.15 10.16 18.90
CA GLY A 140 -6.03 10.11 19.84
C GLY A 140 -4.93 9.14 19.40
N GLU A 141 -4.19 8.61 20.37
CA GLU A 141 -3.11 7.67 20.13
C GLU A 141 -3.67 6.30 19.71
N LEU A 142 -3.17 5.74 18.61
CA LEU A 142 -3.53 4.42 18.11
C LEU A 142 -2.27 3.58 17.91
N LYS A 143 -2.31 2.30 18.31
CA LYS A 143 -1.17 1.39 18.23
C LYS A 143 -1.54 0.10 17.52
N PHE A 144 -0.79 -0.21 16.47
CA PHE A 144 -1.03 -1.38 15.65
C PHE A 144 0.23 -2.22 15.49
N LEU A 145 0.03 -3.52 15.31
CA LEU A 145 0.98 -4.46 14.73
C LEU A 145 0.46 -4.88 13.35
N SER A 146 1.29 -4.79 12.33
CA SER A 146 0.91 -5.18 10.97
C SER A 146 1.99 -6.02 10.33
N GLY A 147 1.59 -7.13 9.70
CA GLY A 147 2.43 -8.00 8.90
C GLY A 147 1.61 -8.60 7.75
N PRO A 148 2.24 -8.96 6.62
CA PRO A 148 1.51 -9.49 5.48
C PRO A 148 1.22 -10.97 5.65
N LEU A 149 -0.01 -11.36 5.33
CA LEU A 149 -0.34 -12.72 4.89
C LEU A 149 -0.13 -12.78 3.38
N GLN A 150 0.80 -13.63 2.93
CA GLN A 150 1.18 -13.72 1.52
C GLN A 150 0.43 -14.85 0.81
N GLY A 151 -0.17 -14.54 -0.32
CA GLY A 151 -0.70 -15.50 -1.29
C GLY A 151 0.21 -15.58 -2.53
N ILE A 152 0.53 -16.79 -2.97
CA ILE A 152 1.37 -17.03 -4.16
C ILE A 152 0.44 -17.31 -5.34
N THR A 153 0.69 -16.65 -6.48
CA THR A 153 -0.08 -16.85 -7.71
C THR A 153 0.83 -16.93 -8.94
N PRO A 154 0.35 -17.46 -10.08
CA PRO A 154 1.10 -17.42 -11.34
C PRO A 154 1.42 -16.01 -11.86
N HIS A 155 0.72 -14.98 -11.36
CA HIS A 155 0.88 -13.58 -11.80
C HIS A 155 1.63 -12.72 -10.77
N GLY A 156 2.32 -13.35 -9.81
CA GLY A 156 3.05 -12.68 -8.74
C GLY A 156 2.39 -12.84 -7.37
N GLU A 157 3.11 -12.39 -6.34
CA GLU A 157 2.63 -12.45 -4.96
C GLU A 157 1.52 -11.41 -4.70
N LEU A 158 0.56 -11.79 -3.87
CA LEU A 158 -0.44 -10.91 -3.27
C LEU A 158 -0.19 -10.85 -1.77
N ASN A 159 -0.29 -9.68 -1.16
CA ASN A 159 -0.04 -9.51 0.28
C ASN A 159 -1.24 -8.84 0.95
N LEU A 160 -1.87 -9.53 1.90
CA LEU A 160 -2.92 -8.97 2.76
C LEU A 160 -2.29 -8.43 4.04
N TYR A 161 -2.32 -7.12 4.22
CA TYR A 161 -1.90 -6.45 5.45
C TYR A 161 -3.12 -6.22 6.34
N SER A 162 -3.06 -6.70 7.57
CA SER A 162 -4.08 -6.44 8.60
C SER A 162 -3.42 -5.83 9.83
N PHE A 163 -4.05 -4.79 10.38
CA PHE A 163 -3.51 -4.01 11.49
C PHE A 163 -4.15 -4.46 12.79
N GLN A 164 -3.42 -5.26 13.56
CA GLN A 164 -3.87 -5.76 14.85
C GLN A 164 -3.73 -4.67 15.92
N PRO A 165 -4.81 -4.26 16.60
CA PRO A 165 -4.73 -3.26 17.67
C PRO A 165 -3.93 -3.81 18.86
N LEU A 166 -3.08 -2.98 19.46
CA LEU A 166 -2.19 -3.36 20.56
C LEU A 166 -2.68 -2.93 21.95
N ASP A 167 -3.74 -2.14 22.02
CA ASP A 167 -4.36 -1.74 23.28
C ASP A 167 -5.89 -1.62 23.17
N ALA A 168 -6.56 -1.59 24.34
CA ALA A 168 -8.02 -1.57 24.43
C ALA A 168 -8.66 -0.32 23.80
N HIS A 169 -7.95 0.82 23.86
CA HIS A 169 -8.39 2.04 23.20
C HIS A 169 -8.43 1.86 21.68
N THR A 170 -7.35 1.35 21.08
CA THR A 170 -7.26 1.10 19.64
C THR A 170 -8.30 0.07 19.19
N VAL A 171 -8.56 -0.98 19.98
CA VAL A 171 -9.65 -1.94 19.71
C VAL A 171 -11.00 -1.24 19.62
N THR A 172 -11.30 -0.37 20.59
CA THR A 172 -12.57 0.37 20.67
C THR A 172 -12.75 1.28 19.45
N VAL A 173 -11.70 2.01 19.08
CA VAL A 173 -11.70 2.88 17.89
C VAL A 173 -11.92 2.06 16.61
N CYS A 174 -11.26 0.91 16.46
CA CYS A 174 -11.46 0.06 15.28
C CYS A 174 -12.90 -0.42 15.15
N ALA A 175 -13.49 -0.90 16.25
CA ALA A 175 -14.89 -1.34 16.26
C ALA A 175 -15.86 -0.20 15.90
N GLN A 176 -15.65 0.99 16.47
CA GLN A 176 -16.43 2.19 16.15
C GLN A 176 -16.32 2.55 14.66
N VAL A 177 -15.10 2.59 14.12
CA VAL A 177 -14.85 2.94 12.72
C VAL A 177 -15.47 1.91 11.77
N ALA A 178 -15.32 0.62 12.05
CA ALA A 178 -15.91 -0.44 11.24
C ALA A 178 -17.45 -0.38 11.21
N GLN A 179 -18.08 -0.07 12.35
CA GLN A 179 -19.52 0.12 12.43
C GLN A 179 -20.00 1.32 11.60
N GLN A 180 -19.22 2.39 11.53
CA GLN A 180 -19.59 3.62 10.82
C GLN A 180 -19.31 3.54 9.32
N ALA A 181 -18.16 3.00 8.93
CA ALA A 181 -17.67 2.99 7.56
C ALA A 181 -18.12 1.76 6.76
N GLY A 182 -18.60 0.72 7.45
CA GLY A 182 -18.92 -0.58 6.86
C GLY A 182 -17.67 -1.39 6.53
N THR A 183 -17.88 -2.56 5.92
CA THR A 183 -16.81 -3.53 5.65
C THR A 183 -16.57 -3.81 4.17
N THR A 184 -17.38 -3.24 3.27
CA THR A 184 -17.24 -3.45 1.83
C THR A 184 -15.89 -2.92 1.33
N PRO A 185 -14.98 -3.77 0.82
CA PRO A 185 -13.69 -3.31 0.34
C PRO A 185 -13.81 -2.35 -0.85
N VAL A 186 -13.02 -1.28 -0.82
CA VAL A 186 -12.93 -0.30 -1.89
C VAL A 186 -11.91 -0.78 -2.92
N PRO A 187 -12.29 -0.94 -4.20
CA PRO A 187 -11.34 -1.26 -5.28
C PRO A 187 -10.46 -0.05 -5.60
N LEU A 188 -9.17 -0.29 -5.82
CA LEU A 188 -8.18 0.73 -6.13
C LEU A 188 -7.43 0.35 -7.42
N ALA A 189 -6.22 -0.23 -7.33
CA ALA A 189 -5.46 -0.60 -8.51
C ALA A 189 -5.99 -1.87 -9.20
N THR A 190 -5.72 -1.98 -10.50
CA THR A 190 -5.99 -3.18 -11.30
C THR A 190 -4.89 -4.22 -11.13
N TRP A 191 -5.27 -5.49 -11.24
CA TRP A 191 -4.38 -6.65 -11.23
C TRP A 191 -4.98 -7.79 -12.07
N PRO A 192 -4.19 -8.59 -12.80
CA PRO A 192 -2.73 -8.53 -12.92
C PRO A 192 -2.23 -7.39 -13.82
N LYS A 193 -0.94 -7.05 -13.71
CA LYS A 193 -0.28 -6.03 -14.56
C LYS A 193 0.07 -6.60 -15.92
N VAL A 194 -0.88 -6.61 -16.83
CA VAL A 194 -0.68 -7.08 -18.21
C VAL A 194 -0.06 -5.97 -19.06
N ARG A 195 1.01 -6.28 -19.80
CA ARG A 195 1.54 -5.35 -20.81
C ARG A 195 0.50 -5.26 -21.92
N ALA A 196 -0.03 -4.07 -22.19
CA ALA A 196 -0.87 -3.89 -23.37
C ALA A 196 -0.02 -4.20 -24.61
N ASP A 197 -0.35 -5.27 -25.33
CA ASP A 197 0.27 -5.53 -26.61
C ASP A 197 -0.11 -4.41 -27.58
N LYS A 198 0.90 -3.86 -28.27
CA LYS A 198 0.73 -2.78 -29.26
C LYS A 198 -0.17 -3.17 -30.45
N SER A 199 -0.64 -4.41 -30.52
CA SER A 199 -1.45 -4.98 -31.62
C SER A 199 -2.95 -4.70 -31.51
N GLY A 200 -3.48 -4.28 -30.35
CA GLY A 200 -4.92 -4.08 -30.14
C GLY A 200 -5.52 -2.79 -30.73
N TYR A 201 -4.70 -1.82 -31.13
CA TYR A 201 -5.18 -0.54 -31.69
C TYR A 201 -5.46 -0.60 -33.20
N ALA A 202 -5.06 -1.68 -33.90
CA ALA A 202 -5.21 -1.77 -35.35
C ALA A 202 -6.59 -2.27 -35.82
N THR A 203 -7.42 -2.83 -34.94
CA THR A 203 -8.71 -3.44 -35.32
C THR A 203 -9.95 -2.57 -35.08
N MET A 204 -9.85 -1.43 -34.39
CA MET A 204 -10.99 -0.51 -34.22
C MET A 204 -11.16 0.53 -35.35
N ASN A 205 -10.18 0.69 -36.24
CA ASN A 205 -10.26 1.61 -37.37
C ASN A 205 -10.64 0.93 -38.71
N ALA A 206 -10.96 -0.37 -38.71
CA ALA A 206 -11.25 -1.12 -39.93
C ALA A 206 -12.74 -1.46 -40.15
N SER A 207 -13.63 -1.13 -39.21
CA SER A 207 -15.08 -1.40 -39.31
C SER A 207 -15.93 -0.15 -39.61
N GLY A 208 -15.32 0.90 -40.18
CA GLY A 208 -16.01 2.06 -40.72
C GLY A 208 -15.86 2.14 -42.24
N LYS A 209 -16.57 1.28 -42.96
CA LYS A 209 -16.93 1.47 -44.38
C LYS A 209 -18.37 1.07 -44.57
#